data_AF-A0A158QXB4-F1
#
_entry.id   AF-A0A158QXB4-F1
#
_cell.length_a   1.000
_cell.length_b   1.000
_cell.length_c   1.000
_cell.angle_alpha   90.00
_cell.angle_beta   90.00
_cell.angle_gamma   90.00
#
_symmetry.space_group_name_H-M   'P 1'
#
loop_
_entity.id
_entity.type
_entity.pdbx_description
1 polymer ?
#
loop_
_entity_poly.entity_id
_entity_poly.type
_entity_poly.pdbx_seq_one_letter_code
_entity_poly.pdbx_strand_id
1 'polypeptide(L)'
;MGVEALRIEYRGLAKYTLPDMTWEAFKTNHEAGRNRYQDVPCQDQHRVVIKWPGAPTDYIHANYVGTPVSEKRFICTQMRQMSPDEPSIALSVLNIKFTKPDGTNETRELRHYQWLDWPDRGVPPCRLTSMELLSRIRGTKKPIIVHCSAGIGRTGTIVAIEYILERMQAGVECANMCDLLKELRNHRAFSIQNDLQYLYVHRVMFCYFLEKHKARYEYILTEENKTKYAKFVADYNLVTGTQ
;
A
#
# COMPACT_ATOMS: atom_id res chain seq x y z
N MET A 1 -10.21 9.19 -19.82
CA MET A 1 -10.86 9.38 -18.51
C MET A 1 -10.12 10.48 -17.76
N GLY A 2 -10.81 11.46 -17.17
CA GLY A 2 -10.19 12.59 -16.46
C GLY A 2 -10.23 12.44 -14.93
N VAL A 3 -9.68 13.42 -14.20
CA VAL A 3 -9.58 13.39 -12.73
C VAL A 3 -10.94 13.17 -12.06
N GLU A 4 -11.99 13.91 -12.42
CA GLU A 4 -13.30 13.74 -11.76
C GLU A 4 -13.93 12.37 -12.03
N ALA A 5 -13.75 11.81 -13.23
CA ALA A 5 -14.25 10.48 -13.55
C ALA A 5 -13.59 9.40 -12.66
N LEU A 6 -12.28 9.49 -12.41
CA LEU A 6 -11.58 8.59 -11.48
C LEU A 6 -12.05 8.75 -10.02
N ARG A 7 -12.42 9.97 -9.62
CA ARG A 7 -12.99 10.20 -8.28
C ARG A 7 -14.39 9.61 -8.15
N ILE A 8 -15.23 9.74 -9.17
CA ILE A 8 -16.55 9.10 -9.23
C ILE A 8 -16.40 7.58 -9.18
N GLU A 9 -15.47 7.03 -9.96
CA GLU A 9 -15.12 5.61 -9.96
C GLU A 9 -14.75 5.13 -8.55
N TYR A 10 -13.83 5.83 -7.88
CA TYR A 10 -13.44 5.52 -6.50
C TYR A 10 -14.63 5.58 -5.53
N ARG A 11 -15.48 6.62 -5.62
CA ARG A 11 -16.66 6.77 -4.75
C ARG A 11 -17.62 5.59 -4.88
N GLY A 12 -17.78 5.03 -6.09
CA GLY A 12 -18.57 3.84 -6.34
C GLY A 12 -18.05 2.59 -5.60
N LEU A 13 -16.75 2.55 -5.31
CA LEU A 13 -16.10 1.44 -4.61
C LEU A 13 -15.81 1.73 -3.14
N ALA A 14 -16.02 2.96 -2.66
CA ALA A 14 -15.55 3.42 -1.35
C ALA A 14 -15.97 2.50 -0.18
N LYS A 15 -17.16 1.89 -0.26
CA LYS A 15 -17.70 0.97 0.76
C LYS A 15 -17.54 -0.52 0.44
N TYR A 16 -16.89 -0.86 -0.67
CA TYR A 16 -16.67 -2.25 -1.06
C TYR A 16 -15.85 -3.01 -0.02
N THR A 17 -16.31 -4.21 0.31
CA THR A 17 -15.62 -5.22 1.12
C THR A 17 -15.83 -6.59 0.47
N LEU A 18 -15.03 -7.58 0.88
CA LEU A 18 -15.20 -8.96 0.43
C LEU A 18 -16.65 -9.43 0.75
N PRO A 19 -17.39 -10.05 -0.19
CA PRO A 19 -18.80 -10.40 0.03
C PRO A 19 -19.08 -11.22 1.30
N ASP A 20 -18.19 -12.17 1.63
CA ASP A 20 -18.32 -13.05 2.81
C ASP A 20 -17.30 -12.68 3.91
N MET A 21 -16.92 -11.40 3.98
CA MET A 21 -15.92 -10.92 4.94
C MET A 21 -16.31 -11.26 6.38
N THR A 22 -15.41 -11.90 7.12
CA THR A 22 -15.54 -12.13 8.56
C THR A 22 -14.45 -11.37 9.30
N TRP A 23 -14.69 -11.01 10.56
CA TRP A 23 -13.76 -10.26 11.39
C TRP A 23 -13.90 -10.60 12.89
N GLU A 24 -14.18 -11.86 13.19
CA GLU A 24 -14.38 -12.37 14.55
C GLU A 24 -13.13 -12.15 15.40
N ALA A 25 -11.94 -12.48 14.89
CA ALA A 25 -10.71 -12.26 15.65
C ALA A 25 -10.48 -10.78 15.98
N PHE A 26 -10.86 -9.89 15.06
CA PHE A 26 -10.84 -8.44 15.29
C PHE A 26 -11.80 -8.03 16.41
N LYS A 27 -13.04 -8.55 16.41
CA LYS A 27 -14.04 -8.28 17.46
C LYS A 27 -13.58 -8.79 18.83
N THR A 28 -13.12 -10.03 18.92
CA THR A 28 -12.71 -10.63 20.21
C THR A 28 -11.52 -9.89 20.84
N ASN A 29 -10.71 -9.19 20.05
CA ASN A 29 -9.55 -8.45 20.53
C ASN A 29 -9.82 -6.95 20.76
N HIS A 30 -11.08 -6.51 20.68
CA HIS A 30 -11.49 -5.13 20.91
C HIS A 30 -11.15 -4.64 22.31
N GLU A 31 -11.62 -5.35 23.34
CA GLU A 31 -11.43 -4.99 24.76
C GLU A 31 -9.95 -5.08 25.19
N ALA A 32 -9.16 -5.91 24.52
CA ALA A 32 -7.73 -6.04 24.77
C ALA A 32 -6.90 -4.87 24.21
N GLY A 33 -7.52 -3.85 23.60
CA GLY A 33 -6.82 -2.66 23.07
C GLY A 33 -5.88 -2.97 21.91
N ARG A 34 -6.08 -4.09 21.20
CA ARG A 34 -5.18 -4.52 20.11
C ARG A 34 -5.55 -3.92 18.75
N ASN A 35 -6.65 -3.16 18.68
CA ASN A 35 -7.12 -2.46 17.49
C ASN A 35 -6.94 -0.95 17.68
N ARG A 36 -6.21 -0.29 16.78
CA ARG A 36 -6.02 1.17 16.84
C ARG A 36 -7.29 1.93 16.44
N TYR A 37 -8.01 1.39 15.46
CA TYR A 37 -9.24 1.98 14.92
C TYR A 37 -10.33 0.90 14.88
N GLN A 38 -11.53 1.25 15.35
CA GLN A 38 -12.65 0.30 15.46
C GLN A 38 -13.47 0.18 14.19
N ASP A 39 -13.39 1.21 13.34
CA ASP A 39 -13.99 1.30 12.01
C ASP A 39 -13.08 0.73 10.91
N VAL A 40 -11.89 0.24 11.26
CA VAL A 40 -10.95 -0.41 10.33
C VAL A 40 -10.84 -1.90 10.67
N PRO A 41 -11.66 -2.76 10.04
CA PRO A 41 -11.71 -4.17 10.36
C PRO A 41 -10.45 -4.92 9.89
N CYS A 42 -10.02 -5.91 10.68
CA CYS A 42 -9.03 -6.90 10.26
C CYS A 42 -9.77 -8.17 9.84
N GLN A 43 -9.78 -8.46 8.53
CA GLN A 43 -10.49 -9.59 7.95
C GLN A 43 -9.87 -10.92 8.38
N ASP A 44 -10.67 -11.92 8.74
CA ASP A 44 -10.15 -13.22 9.18
C ASP A 44 -9.51 -14.00 8.03
N GLN A 45 -10.08 -13.91 6.82
CA GLN A 45 -9.66 -14.69 5.64
C GLN A 45 -8.16 -14.54 5.31
N HIS A 46 -7.63 -13.34 5.53
CA HIS A 46 -6.24 -13.02 5.20
C HIS A 46 -5.42 -12.56 6.41
N ARG A 47 -5.91 -12.73 7.65
CA ARG A 47 -5.19 -12.23 8.83
C ARG A 47 -3.86 -12.95 9.02
N VAL A 48 -2.87 -12.22 9.52
CA VAL A 48 -1.63 -12.82 10.00
C VAL A 48 -1.90 -13.48 11.34
N VAL A 49 -1.67 -14.80 11.41
CA VAL A 49 -1.82 -15.59 12.64
C VAL A 49 -0.44 -15.75 13.29
N ILE A 50 -0.28 -15.21 14.50
CA ILE A 50 0.96 -15.38 15.27
C ILE A 50 1.05 -16.82 15.76
N LYS A 51 2.13 -17.50 15.41
CA LYS A 51 2.44 -18.88 15.85
C LYS A 51 3.72 -18.96 16.68
N TRP A 52 4.22 -17.82 17.16
CA TRP A 52 5.45 -17.75 17.93
C TRP A 52 5.25 -18.39 19.31
N PRO A 53 6.11 -19.35 19.73
CA PRO A 53 5.98 -19.95 21.06
C PRO A 53 6.11 -18.91 22.18
N GLY A 54 5.17 -18.95 23.12
CA GLY A 54 5.07 -17.96 24.20
C GLY A 54 4.37 -16.66 23.81
N ALA A 55 3.83 -16.53 22.59
CA ALA A 55 2.97 -15.40 22.25
C ALA A 55 1.69 -15.43 23.10
N PRO A 56 1.27 -14.30 23.71
CA PRO A 56 0.09 -14.26 24.57
C PRO A 56 -1.24 -14.35 23.80
N THR A 57 -1.18 -14.24 22.47
CA THR A 57 -2.33 -14.33 21.57
C THR A 57 -1.84 -14.66 20.16
N ASP A 58 -2.71 -15.23 19.32
CA ASP A 58 -2.47 -15.44 17.90
C ASP A 58 -2.81 -14.19 17.05
N TYR A 59 -3.33 -13.12 17.67
CA TYR A 59 -3.88 -11.96 16.98
C TYR A 59 -2.90 -10.80 16.86
N ILE A 60 -2.75 -10.31 15.62
CA ILE A 60 -2.20 -9.01 15.26
C ILE A 60 -3.11 -8.39 14.19
N HIS A 61 -3.33 -7.08 14.26
CA HIS A 61 -4.13 -6.36 13.26
C HIS A 61 -3.31 -6.14 11.98
N ALA A 62 -3.17 -7.23 11.22
CA ALA A 62 -2.42 -7.28 9.98
C ALA A 62 -3.03 -8.31 9.02
N ASN A 63 -3.05 -8.00 7.73
CA ASN A 63 -3.46 -8.93 6.68
C ASN A 63 -2.32 -9.17 5.69
N TYR A 64 -2.22 -10.40 5.18
CA TYR A 64 -1.44 -10.67 3.98
C TYR A 64 -2.13 -10.04 2.78
N VAL A 65 -1.36 -9.36 1.93
CA VAL A 65 -1.84 -8.84 0.65
C VAL A 65 -0.98 -9.45 -0.45
N GLY A 66 -1.64 -10.20 -1.32
CA GLY A 66 -1.02 -10.82 -2.48
C GLY A 66 -0.75 -9.84 -3.61
N THR A 67 0.18 -10.20 -4.46
CA THR A 67 0.44 -9.64 -5.79
C THR A 67 0.65 -10.79 -6.77
N PRO A 68 0.72 -10.57 -8.10
CA PRO A 68 1.00 -11.66 -9.04
C PRO A 68 2.29 -12.43 -8.76
N VAL A 69 3.24 -11.85 -8.02
CA VAL A 69 4.48 -12.51 -7.62
C VAL A 69 4.27 -13.49 -6.46
N SER A 70 3.36 -13.19 -5.53
CA SER A 70 3.10 -14.03 -4.35
C SER A 70 1.81 -13.66 -3.65
N GLU A 71 1.01 -14.68 -3.29
CA GLU A 71 -0.19 -14.54 -2.44
C GLU A 71 0.10 -13.93 -1.06
N LYS A 72 1.35 -13.97 -0.60
CA LYS A 72 1.80 -13.40 0.69
C LYS A 72 2.92 -12.39 0.49
N ARG A 73 2.84 -11.61 -0.60
CA ARG A 73 3.86 -10.61 -0.95
C ARG A 73 4.05 -9.56 0.14
N PHE A 74 2.94 -9.01 0.63
CA PHE A 74 2.93 -7.95 1.63
C PHE A 74 2.21 -8.36 2.92
N ILE A 75 2.58 -7.73 4.02
CA ILE A 75 1.81 -7.69 5.26
C ILE A 75 1.43 -6.23 5.51
N CYS A 76 0.14 -5.92 5.38
CA CYS A 76 -0.41 -4.61 5.68
C CYS A 76 -0.86 -4.58 7.13
N THR A 77 -0.21 -3.77 7.96
CA THR A 77 -0.48 -3.70 9.42
C THR A 77 -0.70 -2.27 9.88
N GLN A 78 -1.45 -2.11 10.97
CA GLN A 78 -1.48 -0.84 11.72
C GLN A 78 -0.16 -0.64 12.48
N MET A 79 0.18 0.61 12.81
CA MET A 79 1.38 0.96 13.59
C MET A 79 1.03 1.31 15.05
N ARG A 80 1.94 1.01 15.99
CA ARG A 80 1.91 1.56 17.35
C ARG A 80 2.46 2.98 17.36
N GLN A 81 1.86 3.88 18.14
CA GLN A 81 2.30 5.26 18.24
C GLN A 81 3.73 5.30 18.83
N MET A 82 4.68 5.90 18.11
CA MET A 82 6.01 6.20 18.67
C MET A 82 5.97 7.55 19.38
N SER A 83 6.88 7.76 20.34
CA SER A 83 7.03 9.06 21.01
C SER A 83 7.41 10.15 20.01
N PRO A 84 7.11 11.43 20.28
CA PRO A 84 7.17 12.52 19.30
C PRO A 84 8.57 12.94 18.85
N ASP A 85 9.64 12.33 19.38
CA ASP A 85 10.99 12.81 19.22
C ASP A 85 11.69 12.21 17.98
N GLU A 86 11.97 13.09 17.01
CA GLU A 86 12.91 13.02 15.87
C GLU A 86 12.39 12.72 14.42
N PRO A 87 12.63 13.64 13.45
CA PRO A 87 12.16 13.53 12.06
C PRO A 87 13.27 13.48 10.96
N SER A 88 12.85 13.21 9.72
CA SER A 88 13.59 13.11 8.43
C SER A 88 14.17 11.71 8.09
N ILE A 89 14.01 11.24 6.84
CA ILE A 89 13.88 9.81 6.46
C ILE A 89 14.91 8.90 7.15
N ALA A 90 14.43 7.90 7.88
CA ALA A 90 15.27 6.94 8.57
C ALA A 90 15.33 5.61 7.80
N LEU A 91 16.55 5.17 7.48
CA LEU A 91 16.84 3.75 7.25
C LEU A 91 17.41 3.21 8.55
N SER A 92 16.63 2.40 9.26
CA SER A 92 17.13 1.64 10.40
C SER A 92 17.47 0.23 9.95
N VAL A 93 18.73 -0.17 10.09
CA VAL A 93 19.15 -1.57 9.92
C VAL A 93 19.28 -2.18 11.30
N LEU A 94 18.38 -3.09 11.66
CA LEU A 94 18.33 -3.72 12.97
C LEU A 94 18.78 -5.18 12.86
N ASN A 95 19.82 -5.56 13.61
CA ASN A 95 20.23 -6.96 13.73
C ASN A 95 19.49 -7.59 14.90
N ILE A 96 18.43 -8.34 14.59
CA ILE A 96 17.60 -9.02 15.59
C ILE A 96 18.21 -10.39 15.88
N LYS A 97 18.64 -10.61 17.11
CA LYS A 97 19.02 -11.94 17.62
C LYS A 97 17.85 -12.54 18.36
N PHE A 98 17.46 -13.75 18.03
CA PHE A 98 16.40 -14.46 18.74
C PHE A 98 16.72 -15.94 18.87
N THR A 99 16.24 -16.56 19.95
CA THR A 99 16.33 -17.99 20.19
C THR A 99 15.07 -18.66 19.66
N LYS A 100 15.26 -19.65 18.81
CA LYS A 100 14.19 -20.49 18.27
C LYS A 100 13.63 -21.43 19.34
N PRO A 101 12.45 -22.02 19.09
CA PRO A 101 11.85 -22.99 20.01
C PRO A 101 12.70 -24.23 20.26
N ASP A 102 13.58 -24.58 19.31
CA ASP A 102 14.55 -25.67 19.41
C ASP A 102 15.83 -25.30 20.19
N GLY A 103 15.88 -24.09 20.78
CA GLY A 103 17.02 -23.59 21.54
C GLY A 103 18.15 -23.01 20.68
N THR A 104 18.06 -23.07 19.35
CA THR A 104 19.09 -22.50 18.47
C THR A 104 18.97 -20.99 18.35
N ASN A 105 20.10 -20.28 18.28
CA ASN A 105 20.11 -18.83 18.08
C ASN A 105 20.13 -18.50 16.58
N GLU A 106 19.29 -17.56 16.15
CA GLU A 106 19.29 -17.01 14.80
C GLU A 106 19.46 -15.49 14.88
N THR A 107 20.21 -14.93 13.91
CA THR A 107 20.30 -13.48 13.71
C THR A 107 19.66 -13.12 12.38
N ARG A 108 18.81 -12.10 12.35
CA ARG A 108 18.22 -11.54 11.13
C ARG A 108 18.46 -10.06 11.04
N GLU A 109 18.90 -9.62 9.86
CA GLU A 109 18.92 -8.21 9.51
C GLU A 109 17.50 -7.77 9.09
N LEU A 110 16.97 -6.75 9.76
CA LEU A 110 15.75 -6.07 9.40
C LEU A 110 16.10 -4.69 8.82
N ARG A 111 15.67 -4.43 7.59
CA ARG A 111 15.76 -3.10 6.97
C ARG A 111 14.42 -2.40 7.08
N HIS A 112 14.38 -1.31 7.83
CA HIS A 112 13.19 -0.49 8.01
C HIS A 112 13.35 0.81 7.23
N TYR A 113 12.52 1.01 6.20
CA TYR A 113 12.47 2.22 5.38
C TYR A 113 11.26 3.05 5.75
N GLN A 114 11.47 4.30 6.16
CA GLN A 114 10.38 5.17 6.59
C GLN A 114 10.20 6.38 5.65
N TRP A 115 9.06 6.45 4.97
CA TRP A 115 8.68 7.63 4.19
C TRP A 115 7.97 8.66 5.09
N LEU A 116 8.63 9.78 5.35
CA LEU A 116 8.21 10.75 6.38
C LEU A 116 7.42 11.96 5.86
N ASP A 117 7.63 12.41 4.63
CA ASP A 117 6.99 13.61 4.06
C ASP A 117 5.67 13.31 3.35
N TRP A 118 5.03 12.16 3.64
CA TRP A 118 3.65 11.93 3.20
C TRP A 118 2.70 12.71 4.12
N PRO A 119 1.94 13.71 3.60
CA PRO A 119 1.09 14.55 4.42
C PRO A 119 -0.07 13.78 5.07
N ASP A 120 -0.51 14.24 6.25
CA ASP A 120 -1.66 13.66 6.97
C ASP A 120 -2.97 13.84 6.22
N ARG A 121 -3.12 14.96 5.51
CA ARG A 121 -4.23 15.23 4.61
C ARG A 121 -3.70 15.37 3.19
N GLY A 122 -4.19 14.55 2.27
CA GLY A 122 -3.79 14.58 0.86
C GLY A 122 -2.70 13.58 0.49
N VAL A 123 -1.90 13.94 -0.50
CA VAL A 123 -0.89 13.09 -1.13
C VAL A 123 0.40 13.88 -1.38
N PRO A 124 1.57 13.21 -1.45
CA PRO A 124 2.82 13.89 -1.75
C PRO A 124 2.80 14.47 -3.17
N PRO A 125 3.67 15.45 -3.48
CA PRO A 125 3.98 15.81 -4.86
C PRO A 125 4.36 14.55 -5.67
N CYS A 126 4.02 14.50 -6.97
CA CYS A 126 4.42 13.36 -7.81
C CYS A 126 5.93 13.36 -8.05
N ARG A 127 6.66 12.80 -7.10
CA ARG A 127 8.06 12.41 -7.22
C ARG A 127 8.13 10.89 -7.27
N LEU A 128 9.22 10.37 -7.84
CA LEU A 128 9.46 8.93 -7.92
C LEU A 128 9.92 8.32 -6.58
N THR A 129 9.62 8.96 -5.44
CA THR A 129 9.99 8.48 -4.09
C THR A 129 9.38 7.11 -3.80
N SER A 130 8.12 6.90 -4.15
CA SER A 130 7.46 5.59 -4.07
C SER A 130 8.22 4.53 -4.87
N MET A 131 8.63 4.87 -6.09
CA MET A 131 9.38 3.99 -6.98
C MET A 131 10.79 3.67 -6.46
N GLU A 132 11.46 4.65 -5.83
CA GLU A 132 12.76 4.44 -5.20
C GLU A 132 12.64 3.56 -3.97
N LEU A 133 11.64 3.76 -3.10
CA LEU A 133 11.36 2.87 -1.97
C LEU A 133 11.13 1.42 -2.45
N LEU A 134 10.28 1.26 -3.47
CA LEU A 134 9.94 -0.04 -4.05
C LEU A 134 11.17 -0.69 -4.72
N SER A 135 12.08 0.08 -5.33
CA SER A 135 13.30 -0.47 -5.93
C SER A 135 14.21 -1.15 -4.90
N ARG A 136 14.26 -0.63 -3.67
CA ARG A 136 15.09 -1.17 -2.58
C ARG A 136 14.59 -2.50 -2.01
N ILE A 137 13.32 -2.80 -2.18
CA ILE A 137 12.67 -4.02 -1.64
C ILE A 137 12.45 -5.09 -2.72
N ARG A 138 12.52 -4.74 -4.01
CA ARG A 138 12.42 -5.70 -5.11
C ARG A 138 13.56 -6.72 -5.03
N GLY A 139 13.23 -7.99 -5.29
CA GLY A 139 14.16 -9.12 -5.19
C GLY A 139 14.05 -9.92 -3.89
N THR A 140 13.42 -9.38 -2.83
CA THR A 140 13.10 -10.21 -1.65
C THR A 140 12.01 -11.22 -1.97
N LYS A 141 12.25 -12.49 -1.60
CA LYS A 141 11.25 -13.58 -1.67
C LYS A 141 10.47 -13.74 -0.36
N LYS A 142 10.74 -12.91 0.64
CA LYS A 142 10.06 -12.92 1.94
C LYS A 142 8.96 -11.85 1.95
N PRO A 143 7.89 -12.02 2.77
CA PRO A 143 6.86 -11.01 2.91
C PRO A 143 7.45 -9.66 3.35
N ILE A 144 6.98 -8.57 2.74
CA ILE A 144 7.37 -7.21 3.09
C ILE A 144 6.30 -6.62 4.00
N ILE A 145 6.70 -6.08 5.14
CA ILE A 145 5.78 -5.37 6.04
C ILE A 145 5.64 -3.93 5.55
N VAL A 146 4.40 -3.49 5.33
CA VAL A 146 4.06 -2.11 4.98
C VAL A 146 3.02 -1.61 5.98
N HIS A 147 3.26 -0.45 6.59
CA HIS A 147 2.35 0.12 7.56
C HIS A 147 2.25 1.64 7.44
N CYS A 148 1.15 2.17 7.96
CA CYS A 148 0.95 3.61 8.16
C CYS A 148 0.29 3.78 9.55
N SER A 149 -0.68 4.68 9.73
CA SER A 149 -1.45 4.70 10.99
C SER A 149 -2.39 3.48 11.09
N ALA A 150 -3.39 3.41 10.19
CA ALA A 150 -4.39 2.34 10.16
C ALA A 150 -4.00 1.13 9.28
N GLY A 151 -2.94 1.23 8.49
CA GLY A 151 -2.52 0.18 7.56
C GLY A 151 -3.45 -0.02 6.37
N ILE A 152 -4.16 1.03 5.90
CA ILE A 152 -5.10 0.96 4.77
C ILE A 152 -4.92 2.08 3.73
N GLY A 153 -4.66 3.32 4.15
CA GLY A 153 -4.52 4.48 3.24
C GLY A 153 -3.21 4.48 2.47
N ARG A 154 -2.18 5.15 3.01
CA ARG A 154 -0.83 5.19 2.43
C ARG A 154 -0.27 3.79 2.13
N THR A 155 -0.51 2.85 3.03
CA THR A 155 -0.16 1.43 2.88
C THR A 155 -0.78 0.83 1.62
N GLY A 156 -2.11 0.96 1.45
CA GLY A 156 -2.79 0.46 0.26
C GLY A 156 -2.31 1.15 -1.02
N THR A 157 -2.00 2.44 -0.97
CA THR A 157 -1.45 3.18 -2.12
C THR A 157 -0.09 2.66 -2.57
N ILE A 158 0.85 2.42 -1.64
CA ILE A 158 2.17 1.86 -1.97
C ILE A 158 2.03 0.45 -2.53
N VAL A 159 1.22 -0.39 -1.90
CA VAL A 159 1.00 -1.76 -2.34
C VAL A 159 0.34 -1.78 -3.72
N ALA A 160 -0.62 -0.89 -4.01
CA ALA A 160 -1.25 -0.78 -5.31
C ALA A 160 -0.25 -0.41 -6.42
N ILE A 161 0.67 0.53 -6.16
CA ILE A 161 1.69 0.91 -7.13
C ILE A 161 2.57 -0.30 -7.49
N GLU A 162 3.04 -1.07 -6.50
CA GLU A 162 3.83 -2.28 -6.79
C GLU A 162 3.00 -3.36 -7.45
N TYR A 163 1.75 -3.54 -7.04
CA TYR A 163 0.83 -4.51 -7.64
C TYR A 163 0.67 -4.26 -9.14
N ILE A 164 0.44 -3.00 -9.55
CA ILE A 164 0.33 -2.62 -10.97
C ILE A 164 1.64 -2.91 -11.71
N LEU A 165 2.78 -2.57 -11.13
CA LEU A 165 4.08 -2.76 -11.76
C LEU A 165 4.40 -4.26 -11.93
N GLU A 166 4.14 -5.08 -10.92
CA GLU A 166 4.35 -6.53 -10.99
C GLU A 166 3.37 -7.20 -11.98
N ARG A 167 2.09 -6.79 -12.02
CA ARG A 167 1.11 -7.24 -13.05
C ARG A 167 1.62 -6.95 -14.46
N MET A 168 2.05 -5.71 -14.71
CA MET A 168 2.52 -5.29 -16.03
C MET A 168 3.82 -6.00 -16.44
N GLN A 169 4.73 -6.25 -15.49
CA GLN A 169 5.93 -7.05 -15.73
C GLN A 169 5.59 -8.51 -16.09
N ALA A 170 4.51 -9.05 -15.52
CA ALA A 170 3.99 -10.37 -15.84
C ALA A 170 3.18 -10.39 -17.17
N GLY A 171 3.06 -9.27 -17.88
CA GLY A 171 2.26 -9.17 -19.11
C GLY A 171 0.75 -9.21 -18.87
N VAL A 172 0.30 -9.03 -17.63
CA VAL A 172 -1.12 -9.00 -17.26
C VAL A 172 -1.67 -7.59 -17.46
N GLU A 173 -2.79 -7.48 -18.16
CA GLU A 173 -3.44 -6.19 -18.41
C GLU A 173 -3.90 -5.53 -17.10
N CYS A 174 -3.65 -4.22 -16.97
CA CYS A 174 -4.04 -3.40 -15.81
C CYS A 174 -5.08 -2.32 -16.15
N ALA A 175 -5.81 -2.49 -17.26
CA ALA A 175 -6.77 -1.49 -17.72
C ALA A 175 -7.92 -1.26 -16.73
N ASN A 176 -8.32 -2.30 -15.99
CA ASN A 176 -9.41 -2.19 -15.01
C ASN A 176 -8.89 -1.95 -13.58
N MET A 177 -8.70 -0.68 -13.24
CA MET A 177 -8.27 -0.25 -11.90
C MET A 177 -9.34 -0.46 -10.83
N CYS A 178 -10.63 -0.54 -11.20
CA CYS A 178 -11.69 -0.92 -10.26
C CYS A 178 -11.50 -2.34 -9.75
N ASP A 179 -11.20 -3.27 -10.65
CA ASP A 179 -11.02 -4.67 -10.27
C ASP A 179 -9.76 -4.85 -9.45
N LEU A 180 -8.67 -4.13 -9.77
CA LEU A 180 -7.48 -4.09 -8.92
C LEU A 180 -7.78 -3.56 -7.52
N LEU A 181 -8.59 -2.51 -7.39
CA LEU A 181 -8.99 -1.98 -6.08
C LEU A 181 -9.84 -3.00 -5.30
N LYS A 182 -10.74 -3.72 -5.96
CA LYS A 182 -11.50 -4.82 -5.33
C LYS A 182 -10.57 -5.95 -4.89
N GLU A 183 -9.65 -6.39 -5.73
CA GLU A 183 -8.63 -7.40 -5.42
C GLU A 183 -7.84 -7.02 -4.16
N LEU A 184 -7.37 -5.77 -4.06
CA LEU A 184 -6.68 -5.29 -2.86
C LEU A 184 -7.60 -5.28 -1.63
N ARG A 185 -8.86 -4.86 -1.79
CA ARG A 185 -9.84 -4.79 -0.69
C ARG A 185 -10.36 -6.15 -0.23
N ASN A 186 -10.24 -7.17 -1.09
CA ASN A 186 -10.47 -8.57 -0.73
C ASN A 186 -9.42 -9.11 0.23
N HIS A 187 -8.20 -8.57 0.19
CA HIS A 187 -7.12 -8.95 1.11
C HIS A 187 -7.06 -8.05 2.35
N ARG A 188 -7.30 -6.75 2.19
CA ARG A 188 -7.29 -5.75 3.27
C ARG A 188 -8.39 -4.73 3.06
N ALA A 189 -9.44 -4.79 3.87
CA ALA A 189 -10.58 -3.88 3.83
C ALA A 189 -10.16 -2.42 3.75
N PHE A 190 -10.87 -1.63 2.94
CA PHE A 190 -10.68 -0.18 2.80
C PHE A 190 -9.27 0.25 2.33
N SER A 191 -8.49 -0.66 1.74
CA SER A 191 -7.23 -0.33 1.07
C SER A 191 -7.44 0.79 0.04
N ILE A 192 -6.54 1.78 0.08
CA ILE A 192 -6.70 3.11 -0.52
C ILE A 192 -7.92 3.80 0.10
N GLN A 193 -7.69 4.73 1.02
CA GLN A 193 -8.72 5.23 1.94
C GLN A 193 -9.51 6.42 1.37
N ASN A 194 -8.93 7.19 0.44
CA ASN A 194 -9.61 8.33 -0.18
C ASN A 194 -9.30 8.45 -1.68
N ASP A 195 -10.08 9.29 -2.35
CA ASP A 195 -9.99 9.55 -3.78
C ASP A 195 -8.65 10.20 -4.19
N LEU A 196 -8.07 11.06 -3.35
CA LEU A 196 -6.75 11.65 -3.61
C LEU A 196 -5.65 10.60 -3.66
N GLN A 197 -5.67 9.62 -2.75
CA GLN A 197 -4.76 8.48 -2.75
C GLN A 197 -4.93 7.60 -3.98
N TYR A 198 -6.18 7.41 -4.42
CA TYR A 198 -6.47 6.69 -5.67
C TYR A 198 -5.89 7.43 -6.88
N LEU A 199 -6.15 8.74 -6.98
CA LEU A 199 -5.56 9.61 -8.01
C LEU A 199 -4.03 9.58 -7.99
N TYR A 200 -3.41 9.53 -6.81
CA TYR A 200 -1.97 9.46 -6.67
C TYR A 200 -1.38 8.20 -7.30
N VAL A 201 -2.05 7.04 -7.19
CA VAL A 201 -1.64 5.82 -7.89
C VAL A 201 -1.55 6.07 -9.40
N HIS A 202 -2.62 6.61 -10.00
CA HIS A 202 -2.64 6.94 -11.43
C HIS A 202 -1.56 7.95 -11.81
N ARG A 203 -1.40 9.03 -11.03
CA ARG A 203 -0.39 10.06 -11.28
C ARG A 203 1.03 9.50 -11.25
N VAL A 204 1.34 8.62 -10.30
CA VAL A 204 2.64 7.94 -10.20
C VAL A 204 2.88 7.03 -11.42
N MET A 205 1.87 6.28 -11.87
CA MET A 205 2.01 5.46 -13.08
C MET A 205 2.25 6.32 -14.32
N PHE A 206 1.55 7.44 -14.47
CA PHE A 206 1.83 8.38 -15.56
C PHE A 206 3.22 9.01 -15.46
N CYS A 207 3.64 9.46 -14.26
CA CYS A 207 5.02 9.93 -14.01
C CYS A 207 6.05 8.86 -14.45
N TYR A 208 5.81 7.59 -14.15
CA TYR A 208 6.70 6.50 -14.52
C TYR A 208 6.77 6.28 -16.03
N PHE A 209 5.64 6.17 -16.72
CA PHE A 209 5.62 5.85 -18.16
C PHE A 209 5.93 7.04 -19.05
N LEU A 210 5.29 8.19 -18.79
CA LEU A 210 5.28 9.32 -19.70
C LEU A 210 6.39 10.33 -19.43
N GLU A 211 6.98 10.32 -18.22
CA GLU A 211 8.08 11.22 -17.86
C GLU A 211 9.39 10.43 -17.71
N LYS A 212 9.48 9.46 -16.79
CA LYS A 212 10.72 8.70 -16.54
C LYS A 212 11.12 7.83 -17.74
N HIS A 213 10.16 7.12 -18.32
CA HIS A 213 10.39 6.19 -19.44
C HIS A 213 9.86 6.74 -20.77
N LYS A 214 9.80 8.07 -20.93
CA LYS A 214 9.23 8.73 -22.11
C LYS A 214 9.72 8.13 -23.42
N ALA A 215 11.02 7.94 -23.60
CA ALA A 215 11.59 7.39 -24.83
C ALA A 215 11.02 6.02 -25.22
N ARG A 216 10.61 5.21 -24.23
CA ARG A 216 10.01 3.89 -24.46
C ARG A 216 8.51 3.98 -24.80
N TYR A 217 7.82 4.99 -24.29
CA TYR A 217 6.36 5.14 -24.40
C TYR A 217 5.95 6.37 -25.22
N GLU A 218 6.86 6.98 -25.97
CA GLU A 218 6.55 8.20 -26.73
C GLU A 218 5.52 7.93 -27.84
N TYR A 219 5.50 6.70 -28.37
CA TYR A 219 4.54 6.29 -29.41
C TYR A 219 3.06 6.38 -28.96
N ILE A 220 2.78 6.35 -27.65
CA ILE A 220 1.40 6.55 -27.13
C ILE A 220 1.07 8.02 -26.87
N LEU A 221 2.06 8.93 -26.91
CA LEU A 221 1.88 10.37 -26.74
C LEU A 221 1.59 11.06 -28.08
N THR A 222 0.46 10.71 -28.70
CA THR A 222 -0.11 11.50 -29.81
C THR A 222 -0.41 12.94 -29.34
N GLU A 223 -0.56 13.89 -30.26
CA GLU A 223 -0.90 15.28 -29.87
C GLU A 223 -2.17 15.34 -29.02
N GLU A 224 -3.18 14.55 -29.36
CA GLU A 224 -4.40 14.42 -28.55
C GLU A 224 -4.10 13.89 -27.14
N ASN A 225 -3.25 12.86 -27.00
CA ASN A 225 -2.90 12.29 -25.70
C ASN A 225 -2.00 13.22 -24.89
N LYS A 226 -1.14 14.02 -25.52
CA LYS A 226 -0.38 15.08 -24.85
C LYS A 226 -1.32 16.12 -24.24
N THR A 227 -2.32 16.57 -24.99
CA THR A 227 -3.33 17.52 -24.48
C THR A 227 -4.14 16.92 -23.33
N LYS A 228 -4.60 15.67 -23.47
CA LYS A 228 -5.32 14.95 -22.40
C LYS A 228 -4.45 14.81 -21.14
N TYR A 229 -3.17 14.48 -21.31
CA TYR A 229 -2.23 14.32 -20.20
C TYR A 229 -1.94 15.64 -19.50
N ALA A 230 -1.68 16.72 -20.24
CA ALA A 230 -1.46 18.05 -19.68
C ALA A 230 -2.69 18.52 -18.88
N LYS A 231 -3.89 18.31 -19.42
CA LYS A 231 -5.14 18.58 -18.70
C LYS A 231 -5.27 17.74 -17.42
N PHE A 232 -4.97 16.45 -17.50
CA PHE A 232 -5.00 15.57 -16.32
C PHE A 232 -4.06 16.06 -15.21
N VAL A 233 -2.82 16.45 -15.54
CA VAL A 233 -1.85 16.95 -14.57
C VAL A 233 -2.33 18.27 -13.94
N ALA A 234 -2.87 19.19 -14.74
CA ALA A 234 -3.43 20.45 -14.23
C ALA A 234 -4.61 20.22 -13.27
N ASP A 235 -5.58 19.40 -13.67
CA ASP A 235 -6.73 19.05 -12.83
C ASP A 235 -6.29 18.31 -11.55
N TYR A 236 -5.28 17.44 -11.64
CA TYR A 236 -4.73 16.69 -10.52
C TYR A 236 -4.07 17.64 -9.50
N ASN A 237 -3.21 18.55 -9.98
CA ASN A 237 -2.50 19.52 -9.13
C ASN A 237 -3.49 20.43 -8.41
N LEU A 238 -4.55 20.87 -9.11
CA LEU A 238 -5.62 21.67 -8.51
C LEU A 238 -6.33 20.94 -7.37
N VAL A 239 -6.70 19.67 -7.57
CA VAL A 239 -7.46 18.89 -6.59
C VAL A 239 -6.61 18.44 -5.40
N THR A 240 -5.33 18.17 -5.62
CA THR A 240 -4.41 17.67 -4.58
C THR A 240 -3.64 18.77 -3.87
N GLY A 241 -3.62 20.00 -4.43
CA GLY A 241 -2.81 21.09 -3.92
C GLY A 241 -1.30 20.88 -4.10
N THR A 242 -0.89 19.91 -4.94
CA THR A 242 0.52 19.66 -5.23
C THR A 242 0.95 20.48 -6.44
N GLN A 243 2.09 21.18 -6.35
CA GLN A 243 2.77 21.79 -7.50
C GLN A 243 3.99 20.97 -7.89
#